data_AF-A0A7X7KJ31-F1
#
_entry.id   AF-A0A7X7KJ31-F1
#
_cell.length_a   1.000
_cell.length_b   1.000
_cell.length_c   1.000
_cell.angle_alpha   90.00
_cell.angle_beta   90.00
_cell.angle_gamma   90.00
#
_symmetry.space_group_name_H-M   'P 1'
#
loop_
_entity.id
_entity.type
_entity.pdbx_description
1 polymer ?
#
loop_
_entity_poly.entity_id
_entity_poly.type
_entity_poly.pdbx_seq_one_letter_code
_entity_poly.pdbx_strand_id
1 'polypeptide(L)'
;MAAISASMVKELRDRTGVGMMDCRKALESAAGDMELAIEHLRKSGMAKAATKAGRTAKEGRLVSLIQDGAGVLAEILCETDFVAKTDEFQAFGASVAAKALTGQTADGDVSAPVNDAIRDTLNGLIGKIGENMQVRRVLRWQGQLGAYLHMGGKIGVMVEVDGPADKALLSDICMHIAAFSPQYVGPQDVPAAVIAKEKEIAAAQVEGKPAAIVEKIVMGKINKWYSEVCLAQQPWIRDDKTSLAKVAPQVKVKRFVRWQVGEAL
;
A
#
# COMPACT_ATOMS: atom_id res chain seq x y z
N MET A 1 -34.23 28.12 -12.24
CA MET A 1 -33.03 27.59 -11.56
C MET A 1 -32.60 28.63 -10.54
N ALA A 2 -32.68 28.35 -9.24
CA ALA A 2 -32.14 29.28 -8.24
C ALA A 2 -30.63 29.44 -8.48
N ALA A 3 -30.13 30.67 -8.52
CA ALA A 3 -28.71 30.93 -8.74
C ALA A 3 -27.93 30.54 -7.47
N ILE A 4 -27.19 29.43 -7.53
CA ILE A 4 -26.36 28.98 -6.41
C ILE A 4 -25.14 29.90 -6.26
N SER A 5 -25.20 30.80 -5.28
CA SER A 5 -24.14 31.78 -5.02
C SER A 5 -22.94 31.15 -4.28
N ALA A 6 -21.76 31.75 -4.44
CA ALA A 6 -20.56 31.29 -3.73
C ALA A 6 -20.68 31.40 -2.20
N SER A 7 -21.43 32.37 -1.68
CA SER A 7 -21.70 32.52 -0.25
C SER A 7 -22.55 31.37 0.29
N MET A 8 -23.58 30.92 -0.44
CA MET A 8 -24.40 29.77 -0.04
C MET A 8 -23.57 28.49 0.04
N VAL A 9 -22.68 28.26 -0.93
CA VAL A 9 -21.79 27.10 -0.93
C VAL A 9 -20.84 27.15 0.27
N LYS A 10 -20.27 28.32 0.56
CA LYS A 10 -19.41 28.53 1.73
C LYS A 10 -20.15 28.28 3.04
N GLU A 11 -21.36 28.82 3.18
CA GLU A 11 -22.20 28.61 4.37
C GLU A 11 -22.51 27.13 4.59
N LEU A 12 -22.93 26.41 3.55
CA LEU A 12 -23.22 24.98 3.66
C LEU A 12 -21.97 24.18 4.06
N ARG A 13 -20.80 24.52 3.50
CA ARG A 13 -19.53 23.93 3.90
C ARG A 13 -19.23 24.19 5.38
N ASP A 14 -19.35 25.44 5.81
CA ASP A 14 -19.02 25.82 7.19
C ASP A 14 -19.98 25.13 8.19
N ARG A 15 -21.24 24.89 7.81
CA ARG A 15 -22.22 24.16 8.63
C ARG A 15 -22.03 22.64 8.65
N THR A 16 -21.49 22.04 7.59
CA THR A 16 -21.46 20.57 7.42
C THR A 16 -20.07 19.96 7.43
N GLY A 17 -19.03 20.76 7.24
CA GLY A 17 -17.66 20.30 7.02
C GLY A 17 -17.43 19.64 5.65
N VAL A 18 -18.45 19.52 4.81
CA VAL A 18 -18.39 18.84 3.50
C VAL A 18 -17.61 19.69 2.49
N GLY A 19 -16.93 19.03 1.54
CA GLY A 19 -16.15 19.69 0.49
C GLY A 19 -16.97 20.71 -0.33
N MET A 20 -16.30 21.76 -0.81
CA MET A 20 -16.95 22.90 -1.49
C MET A 20 -17.78 22.48 -2.72
N MET A 21 -17.25 21.57 -3.53
CA MET A 21 -17.96 21.09 -4.74
C MET A 21 -19.17 20.21 -4.41
N ASP A 22 -19.09 19.41 -3.35
CA ASP A 22 -20.20 18.55 -2.94
C ASP A 22 -21.31 19.38 -2.27
N CYS A 23 -20.95 20.44 -1.53
CA CYS A 23 -21.89 21.45 -1.06
C CYS A 23 -22.62 22.13 -2.22
N ARG A 24 -21.89 22.52 -3.29
CA ARG A 24 -22.50 23.10 -4.49
C ARG A 24 -23.50 22.14 -5.13
N LYS A 25 -23.10 20.88 -5.38
CA LYS A 25 -23.98 19.87 -5.99
C LYS A 25 -25.23 19.58 -5.14
N ALA A 26 -25.07 19.55 -3.81
CA ALA A 26 -26.20 19.36 -2.90
C ALA A 26 -27.18 20.52 -2.98
N LEU A 27 -26.69 21.77 -3.02
CA LEU A 27 -27.51 22.97 -3.21
C LEU A 27 -28.19 22.98 -4.58
N GLU A 28 -27.50 22.57 -5.64
CA GLU A 28 -28.08 22.47 -6.99
C GLU A 28 -29.23 21.45 -7.02
N SER A 29 -29.04 20.28 -6.40
CA SER A 29 -30.05 19.22 -6.31
C SER A 29 -31.21 19.58 -5.38
N ALA A 30 -30.98 20.46 -4.40
CA ALA A 30 -31.99 21.00 -3.50
C ALA A 30 -32.62 22.32 -4.03
N ALA A 31 -32.34 22.70 -5.28
CA ALA A 31 -32.81 23.95 -5.89
C ALA A 31 -32.52 25.21 -5.04
N GLY A 32 -31.39 25.21 -4.33
CA GLY A 32 -30.94 26.29 -3.44
C GLY A 32 -31.50 26.23 -2.01
N ASP A 33 -32.32 25.23 -1.67
CA ASP A 33 -32.80 25.03 -0.30
C ASP A 33 -31.67 24.50 0.59
N MET A 34 -31.29 25.31 1.58
CA MET A 34 -30.19 25.03 2.50
C MET A 34 -30.47 23.83 3.40
N GLU A 35 -31.68 23.72 3.95
CA GLU A 35 -32.01 22.65 4.90
C GLU A 35 -32.19 21.32 4.17
N LEU A 36 -32.80 21.35 2.98
CA LEU A 36 -32.89 20.17 2.13
C LEU A 36 -31.52 19.72 1.64
N ALA A 37 -30.60 20.65 1.30
CA ALA A 37 -29.23 20.31 0.94
C ALA A 37 -28.48 19.63 2.11
N ILE A 38 -28.66 20.13 3.34
CA ILE A 38 -28.11 19.50 4.55
C ILE A 38 -28.69 18.10 4.73
N GLU A 39 -30.00 17.93 4.54
CA GLU A 39 -30.64 16.61 4.63
C GLU A 39 -30.05 15.63 3.61
N HIS A 40 -29.86 16.07 2.36
CA HIS A 40 -29.19 15.26 1.33
C HIS A 40 -27.76 14.87 1.71
N LEU A 41 -26.97 15.81 2.24
CA LEU A 41 -25.60 15.54 2.71
C LEU A 41 -25.56 14.60 3.93
N ARG A 42 -26.59 14.62 4.78
CA ARG A 42 -26.74 13.69 5.91
C ARG A 42 -27.15 12.30 5.44
N LYS A 43 -28.12 12.21 4.52
CA LYS A 43 -28.60 10.94 3.94
C LYS A 43 -27.49 10.20 3.17
N SER A 44 -26.61 10.94 2.50
CA SER A 44 -25.45 10.38 1.77
C SER A 44 -24.26 10.02 2.66
N GLY A 45 -24.28 10.35 3.95
CA GLY A 45 -23.18 10.08 4.88
C GLY A 45 -21.99 11.04 4.79
N MET A 46 -21.94 11.93 3.80
CA MET A 46 -20.85 12.89 3.59
C MET A 46 -20.60 13.79 4.80
N ALA A 47 -21.66 14.31 5.42
CA ALA A 47 -21.54 15.14 6.62
C ALA A 47 -20.92 14.37 7.80
N LYS A 48 -21.28 13.10 7.97
CA LYS A 48 -20.67 12.25 9.01
C LYS A 48 -19.20 12.01 8.70
N ALA A 49 -18.87 11.64 7.45
CA ALA A 49 -17.49 11.41 7.04
C ALA A 49 -16.58 12.61 7.29
N ALA A 50 -17.03 13.82 6.95
CA ALA A 50 -16.30 15.05 7.21
C ALA A 50 -15.94 15.24 8.70
N THR A 51 -16.86 14.95 9.62
CA THR A 51 -16.59 15.05 11.07
C THR A 51 -15.61 14.00 11.61
N LYS A 52 -15.38 12.92 10.87
CA LYS A 52 -14.47 11.82 11.26
C LYS A 52 -13.10 11.92 10.62
N ALA A 53 -12.97 12.62 9.49
CA ALA A 53 -11.75 12.67 8.68
C ALA A 53 -10.48 13.07 9.46
N GLY A 54 -10.62 13.93 10.49
CA GLY A 54 -9.50 14.36 11.34
C GLY A 54 -9.05 13.36 12.41
N ARG A 55 -9.74 12.23 12.57
CA ARG A 55 -9.37 11.20 13.57
C ARG A 55 -8.28 10.29 13.03
N THR A 56 -7.40 9.82 13.90
CA THR A 56 -6.33 8.91 13.50
C THR A 56 -6.90 7.54 13.09
N ALA A 57 -6.65 7.13 11.84
CA ALA A 57 -6.88 5.78 11.36
C ALA A 57 -5.52 5.11 11.10
N LYS A 58 -5.15 4.13 11.93
CA LYS A 58 -3.88 3.37 11.82
C LYS A 58 -4.10 1.86 11.82
N GLU A 59 -5.32 1.42 12.11
CA GLU A 59 -5.74 0.05 11.93
C GLU A 59 -6.31 -0.14 10.54
N GLY A 60 -6.56 -1.39 10.13
CA GLY A 60 -7.08 -1.69 8.80
C GLY A 60 -6.55 -2.99 8.23
N ARG A 61 -6.57 -3.05 6.89
CA ARG A 61 -6.26 -4.25 6.11
C ARG A 61 -5.68 -3.91 4.75
N LEU A 62 -4.73 -4.74 4.34
CA LEU A 62 -4.24 -4.86 2.98
C LEU A 62 -5.06 -5.89 2.20
N VAL A 63 -5.37 -5.55 0.96
CA VAL A 63 -6.11 -6.41 0.02
C VAL A 63 -5.33 -6.50 -1.28
N SER A 64 -5.40 -7.67 -1.92
CA SER A 64 -4.75 -7.91 -3.20
C SER A 64 -5.67 -8.62 -4.18
N LEU A 65 -5.52 -8.31 -5.46
CA LEU A 65 -6.24 -8.98 -6.54
C LEU A 65 -5.31 -9.11 -7.75
N ILE A 66 -5.15 -10.31 -8.29
CA ILE A 66 -4.41 -10.56 -9.53
C ILE A 66 -5.34 -11.26 -10.52
N GLN A 67 -5.46 -10.71 -11.73
CA GLN A 67 -6.24 -11.27 -12.81
C GLN A 67 -5.64 -10.85 -14.15
N ASP A 68 -5.54 -11.79 -15.10
CA ASP A 68 -5.13 -11.52 -16.49
C ASP A 68 -3.81 -10.73 -16.61
N GLY A 69 -2.85 -11.02 -15.72
CA GLY A 69 -1.53 -10.37 -15.68
C GLY A 69 -1.52 -8.98 -15.05
N ALA A 70 -2.67 -8.43 -14.66
CA ALA A 70 -2.76 -7.21 -13.85
C ALA A 70 -2.89 -7.59 -12.37
N GLY A 71 -2.22 -6.84 -11.49
CA GLY A 71 -2.26 -7.06 -10.06
C GLY A 71 -2.40 -5.76 -9.29
N VAL A 72 -3.16 -5.81 -8.19
CA VAL A 72 -3.40 -4.68 -7.29
C VAL A 72 -3.02 -5.08 -5.88
N LEU A 73 -2.38 -4.16 -5.15
CA LEU A 73 -2.27 -4.16 -3.70
C LEU A 73 -2.82 -2.82 -3.18
N ALA A 74 -3.74 -2.86 -2.22
CA ALA A 74 -4.35 -1.66 -1.64
C ALA A 74 -4.37 -1.73 -0.12
N GLU A 75 -4.12 -0.59 0.54
CA GLU A 75 -4.22 -0.41 1.99
C GLU A 75 -5.47 0.41 2.32
N ILE A 76 -6.37 -0.18 3.10
CA ILE A 76 -7.56 0.48 3.60
C ILE A 76 -7.44 0.55 5.12
N LEU A 77 -7.55 1.76 5.65
CA LEU A 77 -7.44 2.05 7.08
C LEU A 77 -8.80 2.35 7.71
N CYS A 78 -8.89 2.05 9.00
CA CYS A 78 -9.96 2.39 9.92
C CYS A 78 -9.39 2.76 11.30
N GLU A 79 -10.25 3.13 12.26
CA GLU A 79 -9.80 3.49 13.60
C GLU A 79 -9.46 2.24 14.43
N THR A 80 -10.26 1.17 14.31
CA THR A 80 -10.14 -0.02 15.17
C THR A 80 -9.93 -1.32 14.38
N ASP A 81 -9.36 -2.33 15.06
CA ASP A 81 -9.18 -3.67 14.49
C ASP A 81 -10.50 -4.45 14.38
N PHE A 82 -11.49 -4.11 15.22
CA PHE A 82 -12.85 -4.67 15.15
C PHE A 82 -13.50 -4.36 13.80
N VAL A 83 -13.45 -3.10 13.37
CA VAL A 83 -13.97 -2.69 12.05
C VAL A 83 -13.20 -3.34 10.91
N ALA A 84 -11.87 -3.45 11.01
CA ALA A 84 -11.05 -4.09 9.98
C ALA A 84 -11.43 -5.56 9.71
N LYS A 85 -12.11 -6.21 10.66
CA LYS A 85 -12.53 -7.62 10.60
C LYS A 85 -13.97 -7.82 10.10
N THR A 86 -14.78 -6.77 9.99
CA THR A 86 -16.19 -6.92 9.56
C THR A 86 -16.31 -7.26 8.07
N ASP A 87 -17.39 -7.97 7.71
CA ASP A 87 -17.67 -8.35 6.33
C ASP A 87 -17.84 -7.12 5.43
N GLU A 88 -18.48 -6.05 5.92
CA GLU A 88 -18.64 -4.83 5.13
C GLU A 88 -17.31 -4.13 4.82
N PHE A 89 -16.38 -4.09 5.78
CA PHE A 89 -15.07 -3.49 5.55
C PHE A 89 -14.23 -4.34 4.58
N GLN A 90 -14.28 -5.67 4.73
CA GLN A 90 -13.59 -6.59 3.82
C GLN A 90 -14.17 -6.52 2.40
N ALA A 91 -15.50 -6.47 2.26
CA ALA A 91 -16.17 -6.31 0.98
C ALA A 91 -15.82 -4.97 0.32
N PHE A 92 -15.76 -3.88 1.11
CA PHE A 92 -15.29 -2.58 0.62
C PHE A 92 -13.85 -2.66 0.10
N GLY A 93 -12.92 -3.24 0.87
CA GLY A 93 -11.54 -3.45 0.42
C GLY A 93 -11.46 -4.25 -0.89
N ALA A 94 -12.22 -5.35 -1.01
CA ALA A 94 -12.29 -6.13 -2.25
C ALA A 94 -12.81 -5.29 -3.43
N SER A 95 -13.81 -4.44 -3.20
CA SER A 95 -14.34 -3.53 -4.23
C SER A 95 -13.31 -2.49 -4.69
N VAL A 96 -12.48 -1.98 -3.78
CA VAL A 96 -11.37 -1.06 -4.10
C VAL A 96 -10.37 -1.76 -5.03
N ALA A 97 -9.96 -2.99 -4.69
CA ALA A 97 -9.04 -3.76 -5.53
C ALA A 97 -9.62 -4.03 -6.94
N ALA A 98 -10.89 -4.45 -7.01
CA ALA A 98 -11.57 -4.69 -8.29
C ALA A 98 -11.71 -3.40 -9.13
N LYS A 99 -12.03 -2.27 -8.50
CA LYS A 99 -12.14 -0.98 -9.17
C LYS A 99 -10.80 -0.48 -9.69
N ALA A 100 -9.73 -0.67 -8.93
CA ALA A 100 -8.37 -0.34 -9.35
C ALA A 100 -7.93 -1.22 -10.54
N LEU A 101 -8.22 -2.52 -10.47
CA LEU A 101 -7.85 -3.48 -11.51
C LEU A 101 -8.53 -3.16 -12.86
N THR A 102 -9.84 -2.90 -12.82
CA THR A 102 -10.68 -2.71 -14.03
C THR A 102 -10.75 -1.26 -14.52
N GLY A 103 -10.63 -0.29 -13.60
CA GLY A 103 -10.80 1.12 -13.90
C GLY A 103 -9.49 1.87 -14.18
N GLN A 104 -8.33 1.23 -14.00
CA GLN A 104 -7.02 1.85 -14.21
C GLN A 104 -6.16 0.98 -15.13
N THR A 105 -5.33 1.64 -15.93
CA THR A 105 -4.36 0.99 -16.82
C THR A 105 -2.92 1.36 -16.49
N ALA A 106 -2.71 2.40 -15.69
CA ALA A 106 -1.39 2.82 -15.24
C ALA A 106 -0.68 1.70 -14.46
N ASP A 107 0.64 1.65 -14.63
CA ASP A 107 1.53 0.77 -13.90
C ASP A 107 2.28 1.61 -12.86
N GLY A 108 1.91 1.45 -11.59
CA GLY A 108 2.39 2.25 -10.48
C GLY A 108 1.27 2.62 -9.50
N ASP A 109 1.46 3.75 -8.83
CA ASP A 109 0.50 4.31 -7.88
C ASP A 109 -0.75 4.81 -8.61
N VAL A 110 -1.91 4.28 -8.22
CA VAL A 110 -3.23 4.66 -8.75
C VAL A 110 -4.18 5.14 -7.64
N SER A 111 -3.62 5.55 -6.50
CA SER A 111 -4.39 5.92 -5.30
C SER A 111 -5.37 7.05 -5.56
N ALA A 112 -4.94 8.12 -6.23
CA ALA A 112 -5.77 9.30 -6.49
C ALA A 112 -7.01 8.97 -7.35
N PRO A 113 -6.88 8.42 -8.57
CA PRO A 113 -8.05 8.13 -9.39
C PRO A 113 -8.94 7.03 -8.80
N VAL A 114 -8.39 6.09 -8.04
CA VAL A 114 -9.19 5.09 -7.31
C VAL A 114 -10.00 5.75 -6.20
N ASN A 115 -9.38 6.59 -5.35
CA ASN A 115 -10.07 7.33 -4.30
C ASN A 115 -11.22 8.18 -4.84
N ASP A 116 -11.01 8.87 -5.97
CA ASP A 116 -12.07 9.63 -6.62
C ASP A 116 -13.25 8.74 -7.05
N ALA A 117 -12.96 7.55 -7.57
CA ALA A 117 -13.96 6.61 -8.04
C ALA A 117 -14.74 5.89 -6.92
N ILE A 118 -14.19 5.79 -5.70
CA ILE A 118 -14.84 5.11 -4.56
C ILE A 118 -15.37 6.07 -3.49
N ARG A 119 -15.24 7.38 -3.69
CA ARG A 119 -15.50 8.41 -2.67
C ARG A 119 -16.88 8.29 -2.04
N ASP A 120 -17.92 8.14 -2.85
CA ASP A 120 -19.30 8.06 -2.36
C ASP A 120 -19.54 6.76 -1.58
N THR A 121 -18.95 5.64 -2.05
CA THR A 121 -19.01 4.36 -1.35
C THR A 121 -18.31 4.43 0.01
N LEU A 122 -17.13 5.04 0.07
CA LEU A 122 -16.39 5.25 1.32
C LEU A 122 -17.17 6.13 2.31
N ASN A 123 -17.70 7.26 1.84
CA ASN A 123 -18.49 8.18 2.67
C ASN A 123 -19.76 7.50 3.21
N GLY A 124 -20.43 6.70 2.40
CA GLY A 124 -21.57 5.89 2.82
C GLY A 124 -21.19 4.88 3.91
N LEU A 125 -20.06 4.19 3.74
CA LEU A 125 -19.56 3.23 4.73
C LEU A 125 -19.18 3.90 6.05
N ILE A 126 -18.48 5.04 6.00
CA ILE A 126 -18.17 5.85 7.19
C ILE A 126 -19.47 6.32 7.87
N GLY A 127 -20.47 6.73 7.10
CA GLY A 127 -21.77 7.15 7.62
C GLY A 127 -22.54 6.03 8.34
N LYS A 128 -22.37 4.78 7.88
CA LYS A 128 -22.96 3.56 8.44
C LYS A 128 -22.21 3.07 9.69
N ILE A 129 -20.89 2.93 9.61
CA ILE A 129 -20.06 2.35 10.68
C ILE A 129 -19.72 3.37 11.77
N GLY A 130 -19.48 4.63 11.40
CA GLY A 130 -19.20 5.72 12.33
C GLY A 130 -17.73 5.92 12.72
N GLU A 131 -16.81 5.21 12.07
CA GLU A 131 -15.34 5.38 12.18
C GLU A 131 -14.77 6.12 10.96
N ASN A 132 -13.67 6.84 11.16
CA ASN A 132 -12.84 7.32 10.07
C ASN A 132 -12.28 6.13 9.28
N MET A 133 -12.34 6.23 7.95
CA MET A 133 -11.79 5.24 7.04
C MET A 133 -11.13 5.92 5.87
N GLN A 134 -10.07 5.30 5.36
CA GLN A 134 -9.26 5.88 4.29
C GLN A 134 -8.76 4.78 3.36
N VAL A 135 -8.81 5.00 2.05
CA VAL A 135 -8.02 4.21 1.10
C VAL A 135 -6.68 4.92 0.98
N ARG A 136 -5.69 4.45 1.74
CA ARG A 136 -4.43 5.17 1.96
C ARG A 136 -3.51 5.13 0.74
N ARG A 137 -3.35 3.95 0.15
CA ARG A 137 -2.52 3.74 -1.04
C ARG A 137 -3.00 2.55 -1.84
N VAL A 138 -2.86 2.65 -3.16
CA VAL A 138 -3.26 1.64 -4.13
C VAL A 138 -2.18 1.56 -5.20
N LEU A 139 -1.59 0.38 -5.34
CA LEU A 139 -0.59 0.07 -6.36
C LEU A 139 -1.19 -0.89 -7.37
N ARG A 140 -0.93 -0.66 -8.66
CA ARG A 140 -1.31 -1.55 -9.75
C ARG A 140 -0.11 -1.84 -10.63
N TRP A 141 0.17 -3.11 -10.93
CA TRP A 141 1.23 -3.53 -11.85
C TRP A 141 0.70 -4.43 -12.96
N GLN A 142 1.42 -4.48 -14.08
CA GLN A 142 1.19 -5.43 -15.17
C GLN A 142 2.42 -6.34 -15.35
N GLY A 143 2.23 -7.66 -15.36
CA GLY A 143 3.30 -8.63 -15.59
C GLY A 143 2.97 -10.03 -15.06
N GLN A 144 4.00 -10.83 -14.82
CA GLN A 144 3.88 -12.09 -14.08
C GLN A 144 4.00 -11.79 -12.60
N LEU A 145 2.87 -11.84 -11.90
CA LEU A 145 2.72 -11.32 -10.54
C LEU A 145 2.41 -12.43 -9.54
N GLY A 146 2.98 -12.28 -8.34
CA GLY A 146 2.59 -13.01 -7.14
C GLY A 146 2.12 -12.04 -6.06
N ALA A 147 1.18 -12.46 -5.22
CA ALA A 147 0.78 -11.69 -4.05
C ALA A 147 0.54 -12.61 -2.84
N TYR A 148 0.80 -12.09 -1.65
CA TYR A 148 0.56 -12.79 -0.38
C TYR A 148 0.06 -11.81 0.68
N LEU A 149 -0.95 -12.23 1.43
CA LEU A 149 -1.47 -11.52 2.59
C LEU A 149 -1.20 -12.34 3.85
N HIS A 150 -0.53 -11.75 4.82
CA HIS A 150 -0.21 -12.39 6.11
C HIS A 150 -1.12 -11.84 7.22
N MET A 151 -1.43 -12.68 8.21
CA MET A 151 -2.20 -12.30 9.42
C MET A 151 -3.50 -11.54 9.11
N GLY A 152 -4.29 -12.07 8.16
CA GLY A 152 -5.54 -11.42 7.78
C GLY A 152 -5.35 -10.06 7.07
N GLY A 153 -4.23 -9.88 6.35
CA GLY A 153 -3.93 -8.66 5.60
C GLY A 153 -3.27 -7.56 6.45
N LYS A 154 -2.62 -7.89 7.56
CA LYS A 154 -1.77 -6.91 8.28
C LYS A 154 -0.45 -6.64 7.57
N ILE A 155 0.04 -7.64 6.83
CA ILE A 155 1.17 -7.49 5.91
C ILE A 155 0.70 -7.97 4.54
N GLY A 156 1.07 -7.23 3.51
CA GLY A 156 0.73 -7.50 2.12
C GLY A 156 1.97 -7.37 1.25
N VAL A 157 2.19 -8.37 0.41
CA VAL A 157 3.31 -8.41 -0.53
C VAL A 157 2.77 -8.58 -1.93
N MET A 158 3.37 -7.87 -2.87
CA MET A 158 3.22 -8.13 -4.31
C MET A 158 4.60 -8.12 -4.96
N VAL A 159 4.84 -9.08 -5.85
CA VAL A 159 6.11 -9.24 -6.59
C VAL A 159 5.84 -9.36 -8.07
N GLU A 160 6.71 -8.78 -8.88
CA GLU A 160 6.77 -9.01 -10.32
C GLU A 160 8.07 -9.74 -10.67
N VAL A 161 7.98 -10.75 -11.51
CA VAL A 161 9.12 -11.55 -11.96
C VAL A 161 9.15 -11.70 -13.48
N ASP A 162 10.33 -11.99 -14.02
CA ASP A 162 10.52 -12.60 -15.34
C ASP A 162 11.02 -14.04 -15.16
N GLY A 163 10.73 -14.89 -16.15
CA GLY A 163 11.22 -16.28 -16.20
C GLY A 163 10.20 -17.32 -15.71
N PRO A 164 10.58 -18.60 -15.64
CA PRO A 164 9.66 -19.68 -15.30
C PRO A 164 9.37 -19.72 -13.79
N ALA A 165 8.32 -19.01 -13.37
CA ALA A 165 7.81 -19.02 -12.00
C ALA A 165 6.36 -19.49 -11.94
N ASP A 166 6.14 -20.67 -11.35
CA ASP A 166 4.80 -21.19 -11.09
C ASP A 166 4.16 -20.51 -9.86
N LYS A 167 2.89 -20.83 -9.61
CA LYS A 167 2.14 -20.26 -8.48
C LYS A 167 2.75 -20.59 -7.12
N ALA A 168 3.38 -21.76 -6.98
CA ALA A 168 3.99 -22.18 -5.72
C ALA A 168 5.25 -21.37 -5.43
N LEU A 169 6.13 -21.20 -6.42
CA LEU A 169 7.32 -20.37 -6.30
C LEU A 169 6.97 -18.89 -6.06
N LEU A 170 5.98 -18.35 -6.77
CA LEU A 170 5.51 -16.98 -6.53
C LEU A 170 4.99 -16.78 -5.10
N SER A 171 4.23 -17.76 -4.58
CA SER A 171 3.77 -17.75 -3.20
C SER A 171 4.93 -17.78 -2.21
N ASP A 172 5.92 -18.64 -2.44
CA ASP A 172 7.10 -18.76 -1.56
C ASP A 172 7.95 -17.49 -1.55
N ILE A 173 8.15 -16.87 -2.71
CA ILE A 173 8.83 -15.57 -2.82
C ILE A 173 8.09 -14.51 -2.00
N CYS A 174 6.77 -14.43 -2.14
CA CYS A 174 5.98 -13.44 -1.40
C CYS A 174 5.99 -13.69 0.12
N MET A 175 5.90 -14.94 0.55
CA MET A 175 6.00 -15.34 1.96
C MET A 175 7.38 -15.00 2.53
N HIS A 176 8.45 -15.26 1.78
CA HIS A 176 9.81 -14.92 2.15
C HIS A 176 9.96 -13.41 2.36
N ILE A 177 9.50 -12.59 1.39
CA ILE A 177 9.53 -11.13 1.50
C ILE A 177 8.74 -10.66 2.74
N ALA A 178 7.57 -11.24 3.00
CA ALA A 178 6.75 -10.88 4.16
C ALA A 178 7.49 -11.11 5.49
N ALA A 179 8.22 -12.23 5.60
CA ALA A 179 8.94 -12.65 6.79
C ALA A 179 10.29 -11.92 6.98
N PHE A 180 11.12 -11.85 5.94
CA PHE A 180 12.50 -11.38 6.04
C PHE A 180 12.70 -9.93 5.63
N SER A 181 11.68 -9.26 5.10
CA SER A 181 11.67 -7.83 4.79
C SER A 181 12.93 -7.33 4.03
N PRO A 182 13.32 -7.97 2.91
CA PRO A 182 14.43 -7.48 2.10
C PRO A 182 14.18 -6.03 1.67
N GLN A 183 15.25 -5.26 1.56
CA GLN A 183 15.22 -3.88 1.11
C GLN A 183 15.51 -3.75 -0.39
N TYR A 184 16.24 -4.72 -0.95
CA TYR A 184 16.67 -4.75 -2.34
C TYR A 184 16.40 -6.13 -2.95
N VAL A 185 16.30 -6.18 -4.29
CA VAL A 185 16.22 -7.47 -4.99
C VAL A 185 17.58 -8.18 -4.94
N GLY A 186 18.65 -7.50 -5.36
CA GLY A 186 20.02 -8.00 -5.30
C GLY A 186 21.05 -6.90 -5.04
N PRO A 187 22.34 -7.24 -4.95
CA PRO A 187 23.42 -6.31 -4.61
C PRO A 187 23.56 -5.19 -5.65
N GLN A 188 23.21 -5.46 -6.90
CA GLN A 188 23.23 -4.49 -7.99
C GLN A 188 22.20 -3.36 -7.83
N ASP A 189 21.16 -3.59 -7.02
CA ASP A 189 20.08 -2.61 -6.79
C ASP A 189 20.37 -1.70 -5.59
N VAL A 190 21.46 -1.96 -4.86
CA VAL A 190 21.87 -1.18 -3.71
C VAL A 190 22.54 0.12 -4.16
N PRO A 191 22.08 1.31 -3.72
CA PRO A 191 22.72 2.57 -4.08
C PRO A 191 24.19 2.62 -3.66
N ALA A 192 25.05 3.14 -4.56
CA ALA A 192 26.49 3.21 -4.32
C ALA A 192 26.87 3.94 -3.02
N ALA A 193 26.10 4.97 -2.64
CA ALA A 193 26.29 5.70 -1.38
C ALA A 193 26.03 4.82 -0.14
N VAL A 194 25.03 3.93 -0.19
CA VAL A 194 24.74 2.99 0.90
C VAL A 194 25.87 1.97 1.01
N ILE A 195 26.30 1.39 -0.11
CA ILE A 195 27.43 0.45 -0.13
C ILE A 195 28.70 1.11 0.41
N ALA A 196 28.99 2.35 0.00
CA ALA A 196 30.14 3.10 0.48
C ALA A 196 30.08 3.32 1.99
N LYS A 197 28.88 3.66 2.52
CA LYS A 197 28.69 3.85 3.95
C LYS A 197 28.86 2.55 4.74
N GLU A 198 28.30 1.44 4.27
CA GLU A 198 28.48 0.14 4.90
C GLU A 198 29.94 -0.31 4.89
N LYS A 199 30.69 -0.02 3.81
CA LYS A 199 32.14 -0.29 3.73
C LYS A 199 32.93 0.55 4.73
N GLU A 200 32.60 1.84 4.87
CA GLU A 200 33.20 2.73 5.87
C GLU A 200 32.97 2.20 7.29
N ILE A 201 31.73 1.84 7.64
CA ILE A 201 31.37 1.28 8.94
C ILE A 201 32.15 -0.03 9.18
N ALA A 202 32.21 -0.92 8.20
CA ALA A 202 32.91 -2.19 8.30
C ALA A 202 34.44 -2.00 8.47
N ALA A 203 35.03 -1.01 7.80
CA ALA A 203 36.46 -0.70 7.89
C ALA A 203 36.85 -0.16 9.27
N ALA A 204 36.04 0.73 9.85
CA ALA A 204 36.25 1.27 11.19
C ALA A 204 36.29 0.17 12.28
N GLN A 205 35.60 -0.95 12.07
CA GLN A 205 35.57 -2.08 13.00
C GLN A 205 36.85 -2.95 12.98
N VAL A 206 37.76 -2.71 12.04
CA VAL A 206 38.97 -3.53 11.83
C VAL A 206 40.24 -2.70 11.71
N GLU A 207 40.22 -1.47 12.24
CA GLU A 207 41.39 -0.59 12.31
C GLU A 207 42.59 -1.25 12.98
N GLY A 208 43.80 -0.84 12.55
CA GLY A 208 45.06 -1.39 13.05
C GLY A 208 45.49 -2.71 12.41
N LYS A 209 44.73 -3.27 11.46
CA LYS A 209 45.13 -4.45 10.68
C LYS A 209 45.80 -4.05 9.35
N PRO A 210 46.64 -4.92 8.76
CA PRO A 210 47.20 -4.70 7.43
C PRO A 210 46.13 -4.48 6.36
N ALA A 211 46.36 -3.56 5.42
CA ALA A 211 45.38 -3.14 4.41
C ALA A 211 44.74 -4.31 3.63
N ALA A 212 45.54 -5.30 3.20
CA ALA A 212 45.03 -6.49 2.50
C ALA A 212 44.11 -7.36 3.37
N ILE A 213 44.35 -7.40 4.69
CA ILE A 213 43.49 -8.12 5.64
C ILE A 213 42.20 -7.32 5.88
N VAL A 214 42.29 -6.00 6.01
CA VAL A 214 41.14 -5.11 6.15
C VAL A 214 40.19 -5.27 4.97
N GLU A 215 40.69 -5.18 3.74
CA GLU A 215 39.88 -5.30 2.53
C GLU A 215 39.11 -6.63 2.47
N LYS A 216 39.79 -7.74 2.77
CA LYS A 216 39.17 -9.07 2.80
C LYS A 216 38.07 -9.18 3.86
N ILE A 217 38.28 -8.61 5.05
CA ILE A 217 37.28 -8.65 6.13
C ILE A 217 36.08 -7.76 5.79
N VAL A 218 36.32 -6.55 5.27
CA VAL A 218 35.27 -5.63 4.83
C VAL A 218 34.41 -6.30 3.76
N MET A 219 35.03 -6.92 2.74
CA MET A 219 34.29 -7.64 1.71
C MET A 219 33.43 -8.78 2.29
N GLY A 220 33.95 -9.55 3.25
CA GLY A 220 33.19 -10.59 3.95
C GLY A 220 31.98 -10.02 4.72
N LYS A 221 32.15 -8.89 5.42
CA LYS A 221 31.07 -8.18 6.12
C LYS A 221 30.00 -7.66 5.16
N ILE A 222 30.41 -7.09 4.02
CA ILE A 222 29.48 -6.63 2.98
C ILE A 222 28.70 -7.79 2.38
N ASN A 223 29.35 -8.94 2.11
CA ASN A 223 28.65 -10.12 1.61
C ASN A 223 27.62 -10.65 2.62
N LYS A 224 27.95 -10.63 3.92
CA LYS A 224 27.00 -10.96 4.99
C LYS A 224 25.83 -9.97 5.00
N TRP A 225 26.10 -8.67 4.93
CA TRP A 225 25.06 -7.66 4.88
C TRP A 225 24.13 -7.84 3.68
N TYR A 226 24.65 -8.17 2.49
CA TYR A 226 23.81 -8.51 1.34
C TYR A 226 22.88 -9.70 1.63
N SER A 227 23.33 -10.73 2.36
CA SER A 227 22.46 -11.84 2.78
C SER A 227 21.37 -11.43 3.80
N GLU A 228 21.45 -10.24 4.37
CA GLU A 228 20.43 -9.70 5.28
C GLU A 228 19.45 -8.77 4.56
N VAL A 229 19.90 -7.98 3.58
CA VAL A 229 19.07 -6.94 2.94
C VAL A 229 18.64 -7.22 1.50
N CYS A 230 19.25 -8.19 0.81
CA CYS A 230 18.94 -8.51 -0.58
C CYS A 230 18.18 -9.84 -0.69
N LEU A 231 16.97 -9.80 -1.27
CA LEU A 231 16.10 -10.95 -1.47
C LEU A 231 16.82 -12.14 -2.12
N ALA A 232 17.64 -11.89 -3.15
CA ALA A 232 18.32 -12.95 -3.89
C ALA A 232 19.38 -13.71 -3.05
N GLN A 233 19.93 -13.08 -2.01
CA GLN A 233 21.01 -13.60 -1.16
C GLN A 233 20.51 -14.07 0.22
N GLN A 234 19.30 -13.68 0.62
CA GLN A 234 18.72 -14.11 1.89
C GLN A 234 18.62 -15.65 1.98
N PRO A 235 18.94 -16.24 3.16
CA PRO A 235 18.67 -17.65 3.43
C PRO A 235 17.20 -17.97 3.17
N TRP A 236 16.93 -19.00 2.39
CA TRP A 236 15.59 -19.25 1.87
C TRP A 236 14.56 -19.55 2.98
N ILE A 237 13.28 -19.19 2.78
CA ILE A 237 12.25 -19.43 3.82
C ILE A 237 12.01 -20.92 4.10
N ARG A 238 12.34 -21.79 3.13
CA ARG A 238 12.18 -23.23 3.28
C ARG A 238 13.39 -23.90 3.94
N ASP A 239 14.57 -23.29 3.87
CA ASP A 239 15.81 -23.81 4.46
C ASP A 239 16.91 -22.73 4.55
N ASP A 240 17.83 -22.89 5.50
CA ASP A 240 18.90 -21.92 5.77
C ASP A 240 20.17 -22.13 4.90
N LYS A 241 20.15 -23.06 3.95
CA LYS A 241 21.34 -23.46 3.14
C LYS A 241 21.29 -22.89 1.72
N THR A 242 20.09 -22.68 1.21
CA THR A 242 19.81 -22.14 -0.11
C THR A 242 19.42 -20.67 -0.06
N SER A 243 19.19 -20.08 -1.23
CA SER A 243 18.68 -18.71 -1.40
C SER A 243 17.85 -18.67 -2.68
N LEU A 244 17.08 -17.60 -2.91
CA LEU A 244 16.28 -17.46 -4.14
C LEU A 244 17.16 -17.64 -5.40
N ALA A 245 18.35 -17.04 -5.41
CA ALA A 245 19.30 -17.16 -6.52
C ALA A 245 19.76 -18.61 -6.78
N LYS A 246 19.73 -19.49 -5.76
CA LYS A 246 20.11 -20.90 -5.90
C LYS A 246 18.92 -21.79 -6.27
N VAL A 247 17.75 -21.55 -5.68
CA VAL A 247 16.56 -22.41 -5.90
C VAL A 247 15.85 -22.09 -7.22
N ALA A 248 15.97 -20.86 -7.71
CA ALA A 248 15.33 -20.41 -8.95
C ALA A 248 16.25 -19.49 -9.76
N PRO A 249 17.42 -19.97 -10.25
CA PRO A 249 18.40 -19.13 -10.94
C PRO A 249 17.90 -18.52 -12.26
N GLN A 250 16.85 -19.09 -12.85
CA GLN A 250 16.22 -18.59 -14.08
C GLN A 250 15.10 -17.56 -13.82
N VAL A 251 14.72 -17.34 -12.56
CA VAL A 251 13.69 -16.37 -12.18
C VAL A 251 14.37 -15.06 -11.76
N LYS A 252 13.98 -13.97 -12.43
CA LYS A 252 14.45 -12.63 -12.11
C LYS A 252 13.32 -11.85 -11.46
N VAL A 253 13.47 -11.49 -10.19
CA VAL A 253 12.56 -10.55 -9.55
C VAL A 253 12.83 -9.16 -10.13
N LYS A 254 11.82 -8.52 -10.71
CA LYS A 254 11.95 -7.16 -11.27
C LYS A 254 11.76 -6.11 -10.18
N ARG A 255 10.75 -6.31 -9.35
CA ARG A 255 10.38 -5.44 -8.23
C ARG A 255 9.48 -6.20 -7.27
N PHE A 256 9.47 -5.74 -6.02
CA PHE A 256 8.50 -6.16 -5.03
C PHE A 256 8.10 -4.98 -4.17
N VAL A 257 6.96 -5.14 -3.52
CA VAL A 257 6.49 -4.24 -2.47
C VAL A 257 6.08 -5.08 -1.27
N ARG A 258 6.40 -4.59 -0.08
CA ARG A 258 5.94 -5.14 1.19
C ARG A 258 5.36 -3.99 1.99
N TRP A 259 4.07 -4.07 2.27
CA TRP A 259 3.38 -3.10 3.10
C TRP A 259 2.97 -3.73 4.41
N GLN A 260 3.09 -2.97 5.48
CA GLN A 260 2.44 -3.24 6.75
C GLN A 260 1.38 -2.18 7.01
N VAL A 261 0.22 -2.62 7.48
CA VAL A 261 -0.89 -1.71 7.83
C VAL A 261 -0.41 -0.67 8.84
N GLY A 262 -0.67 0.60 8.54
CA GLY A 262 -0.38 1.72 9.43
C GLY A 262 1.10 2.09 9.56
N GLU A 263 1.99 1.49 8.77
CA GLU A 263 3.41 1.87 8.74
C GLU A 263 3.60 3.32 8.28
N ALA A 264 4.70 3.98 8.63
CA ALA A 264 4.99 5.32 8.14
C ALA A 264 5.24 5.31 6.61
N LEU A 265 4.70 6.29 5.89
CA LEU A 265 4.98 6.52 4.46
C LEU A 265 6.11 7.54 4.30
#